data_AF-A0A8H7FQ10-F1
#
_entry.id   AF-A0A8H7FQ10-F1
#
_cell.length_a   1.000
_cell.length_b   1.000
_cell.length_c   1.000
_cell.angle_alpha   90.00
_cell.angle_beta   90.00
_cell.angle_gamma   90.00
#
_symmetry.space_group_name_H-M   'P 1'
#
loop_
_entity.id
_entity.type
_entity.pdbx_description
1 polymer ?
#
loop_
_entity_poly.entity_id
_entity_poly.type
_entity_poly.pdbx_seq_one_letter_code
_entity_poly.pdbx_strand_id
1 'polypeptide(L)'
;MHVQRAGRSDASPAQAQILMRHGSSAVQRRPPPHQPGLSHDHDPQPTPTVDALPVDVEGGDVSRFSRHLNEQFAPLSWPDELARRVLTHGSHKASTVDGHNARLAFLGRRVMHTYTSLFLLSSPALNASHDVELIASRALNTYALGQYVAPRMHLGRALRWRPTVNPEVSKRAQFKFPTPASGQADAPHVLDPELAAALHSHPALMRSTGLYKVMGECVQAVIGGAYHQFGGAVALKLFHTRVLNNLLLSGRGTMATGTGGLGLHGDFHADAFNKAQEMERAGLLGEKRAEA
;
A
#
# COMPACT_ATOMS: atom_id res chain seq x y z
N MET A 1 39.30 -52.54 24.77
CA MET A 1 38.49 -52.16 23.59
C MET A 1 37.35 -51.28 24.08
N HIS A 2 37.46 -49.97 23.86
CA HIS A 2 36.57 -48.95 24.41
C HIS A 2 35.68 -48.41 23.29
N VAL A 3 34.37 -48.50 23.47
CA VAL A 3 33.35 -48.11 22.49
C VAL A 3 33.04 -46.62 22.64
N GLN A 4 33.36 -45.81 21.63
CA GLN A 4 33.00 -44.40 21.56
C GLN A 4 31.54 -44.24 21.09
N ARG A 5 30.72 -43.57 21.92
CA ARG A 5 29.37 -43.10 21.60
C ARG A 5 29.43 -41.82 20.77
N ALA A 6 28.69 -41.80 19.66
CA ALA A 6 28.44 -40.62 18.85
C ALA A 6 27.56 -39.61 19.59
N GLY A 7 27.99 -38.35 19.60
CA GLY A 7 27.26 -37.21 20.15
C GLY A 7 26.14 -36.76 19.22
N ARG A 8 24.92 -36.64 19.77
CA ARG A 8 23.79 -35.91 19.19
C ARG A 8 24.04 -34.40 19.38
N SER A 9 23.91 -33.63 18.31
CA SER A 9 23.83 -32.17 18.38
C SER A 9 22.37 -31.75 18.61
N ASP A 10 22.15 -31.05 19.73
CA ASP A 10 20.87 -30.42 20.06
C ASP A 10 20.68 -29.15 19.22
N ALA A 11 19.73 -29.18 18.28
CA ALA A 11 19.23 -28.00 17.61
C ALA A 11 18.06 -27.39 18.42
N SER A 12 18.22 -26.13 18.81
CA SER A 12 17.26 -25.33 19.59
C SER A 12 15.92 -25.13 18.86
N PRO A 13 14.75 -25.36 19.50
CA PRO A 13 13.44 -25.34 18.83
C PRO A 13 12.76 -23.96 18.83
N ALA A 14 13.48 -22.87 18.53
CA ALA A 14 12.96 -21.51 18.71
C ALA A 14 12.74 -20.68 17.42
N GLN A 15 12.79 -21.26 16.21
CA GLN A 15 12.69 -20.46 14.97
C GLN A 15 11.76 -20.98 13.86
N ALA A 16 10.78 -21.83 14.18
CA ALA A 16 9.81 -22.30 13.19
C ALA A 16 8.37 -22.14 13.68
N GLN A 17 7.83 -20.91 13.63
CA GLN A 17 6.37 -20.66 13.71
C GLN A 17 6.00 -19.17 13.49
N ILE A 18 6.33 -18.59 12.33
CA ILE A 18 5.65 -17.37 11.85
C ILE A 18 5.41 -17.50 10.34
N LEU A 19 4.52 -18.41 9.95
CA LEU A 19 3.83 -18.36 8.67
C LEU A 19 2.53 -19.16 8.83
N MET A 20 1.41 -18.63 8.33
CA MET A 20 0.03 -19.13 8.45
C MET A 20 -0.79 -18.62 9.66
N ARG A 21 -1.26 -17.38 9.58
CA ARG A 21 -2.57 -16.97 10.14
C ARG A 21 -3.16 -15.81 9.32
N HIS A 22 -3.69 -16.14 8.15
CA HIS A 22 -4.76 -15.33 7.53
C HIS A 22 -6.07 -16.10 7.73
N GLY A 23 -6.62 -15.97 8.94
CA GLY A 23 -7.98 -16.40 9.21
C GLY A 23 -8.95 -15.35 8.67
N SER A 24 -9.70 -15.72 7.64
CA SER A 24 -10.93 -15.05 7.24
C SER A 24 -11.90 -15.05 8.42
N SER A 25 -12.14 -13.90 9.05
CA SER A 25 -13.33 -13.71 9.88
C SER A 25 -14.55 -13.60 8.97
N ALA A 26 -15.07 -14.75 8.56
CA ALA A 26 -16.43 -14.86 8.07
C ALA A 26 -17.36 -14.85 9.29
N VAL A 27 -17.88 -13.68 9.64
CA VAL A 27 -19.06 -13.60 10.52
C VAL A 27 -20.24 -14.12 9.71
N GLN A 28 -20.68 -15.32 10.04
CA GLN A 28 -21.93 -15.93 9.55
C GLN A 28 -23.10 -15.07 10.05
N ARG A 29 -23.53 -14.11 9.23
CA ARG A 29 -24.80 -13.41 9.44
C ARG A 29 -25.93 -14.31 8.95
N ARG A 30 -26.88 -14.60 9.83
CA ARG A 30 -28.16 -15.25 9.48
C ARG A 30 -28.87 -14.44 8.38
N PRO A 31 -29.48 -15.10 7.37
CA PRO A 31 -30.32 -14.40 6.39
C PRO A 31 -31.62 -13.90 7.05
N PRO A 32 -32.10 -12.69 6.73
CA PRO A 32 -33.41 -12.20 7.15
C PRO A 32 -34.55 -12.92 6.37
N PRO A 33 -35.76 -12.99 6.94
CA PRO A 33 -36.91 -13.61 6.29
C PRO A 33 -37.39 -12.81 5.08
N HIS A 34 -37.79 -13.55 4.05
CA HIS A 34 -38.33 -13.05 2.78
C HIS A 34 -39.58 -12.19 2.97
N GLN A 35 -39.57 -10.97 2.42
CA GLN A 35 -40.78 -10.20 2.11
C GLN A 35 -41.05 -10.27 0.59
N PRO A 36 -42.26 -10.61 0.15
CA PRO A 36 -42.67 -10.44 -1.24
C PRO A 36 -43.33 -9.06 -1.44
N GLY A 37 -42.89 -8.31 -2.45
CA GLY A 37 -43.53 -7.05 -2.83
C GLY A 37 -42.71 -6.27 -3.87
N LEU A 38 -43.05 -6.46 -5.14
CA LEU A 38 -42.50 -5.80 -6.32
C LEU A 38 -42.99 -4.33 -6.43
N SER A 39 -42.07 -3.43 -6.76
CA SER A 39 -42.33 -2.34 -7.71
C SER A 39 -41.02 -1.98 -8.42
N HIS A 40 -40.97 -2.30 -9.72
CA HIS A 40 -39.93 -1.89 -10.64
C HIS A 40 -40.13 -0.42 -10.98
N ASP A 41 -39.31 0.46 -10.40
CA ASP A 41 -39.05 1.78 -10.97
C ASP A 41 -37.66 1.79 -11.58
N HIS A 42 -37.62 2.30 -12.81
CA HIS A 42 -36.47 2.39 -13.69
C HIS A 42 -35.44 3.36 -13.09
N ASP A 43 -34.29 2.83 -12.65
CA ASP A 43 -33.14 3.66 -12.30
C ASP A 43 -32.57 4.31 -13.57
N PRO A 44 -32.38 5.64 -13.61
CA PRO A 44 -31.66 6.28 -14.69
C PRO A 44 -30.17 5.95 -14.59
N GLN A 45 -29.65 5.41 -15.68
CA GLN A 45 -28.24 5.08 -15.90
C GLN A 45 -27.34 6.31 -15.62
N PRO A 46 -26.28 6.21 -14.80
CA PRO A 46 -25.32 7.30 -14.65
C PRO A 46 -24.52 7.44 -15.95
N THR A 47 -24.72 8.54 -16.65
CA THR A 47 -23.90 8.96 -17.79
C THR A 47 -22.46 9.24 -17.32
N PRO A 48 -21.43 8.72 -18.00
CA PRO A 48 -20.06 9.10 -17.72
C PRO A 48 -19.85 10.53 -18.23
N THR A 49 -19.91 11.51 -17.33
CA THR A 49 -19.60 12.90 -17.65
C THR A 49 -18.09 13.05 -17.78
N VAL A 50 -17.60 12.83 -18.99
CA VAL A 50 -16.25 13.21 -19.42
C VAL A 50 -16.33 14.68 -19.81
N ASP A 51 -16.37 15.59 -18.84
CA ASP A 51 -16.13 17.03 -19.00
C ASP A 51 -16.18 17.71 -17.62
N ALA A 52 -15.17 17.47 -16.80
CA ALA A 52 -14.85 18.38 -15.70
C ALA A 52 -13.77 19.33 -16.19
N LEU A 53 -14.19 20.42 -16.85
CA LEU A 53 -13.39 21.62 -16.92
C LEU A 53 -13.09 22.09 -15.48
N PRO A 54 -11.90 22.67 -15.23
CA PRO A 54 -11.48 23.03 -13.89
C PRO A 54 -12.45 24.09 -13.37
N VAL A 55 -13.15 23.76 -12.29
CA VAL A 55 -13.74 24.78 -11.44
C VAL A 55 -12.56 25.53 -10.85
N ASP A 56 -12.31 26.74 -11.34
CA ASP A 56 -11.37 27.68 -10.73
C ASP A 56 -11.94 28.06 -9.35
N VAL A 57 -11.63 27.22 -8.36
CA VAL A 57 -11.84 27.54 -6.96
C VAL A 57 -10.80 28.60 -6.61
N GLU A 58 -11.22 29.87 -6.66
CA GLU A 58 -10.42 31.02 -6.24
C GLU A 58 -9.76 30.75 -4.88
N GLY A 59 -8.42 30.74 -4.86
CA GLY A 59 -7.60 31.01 -3.68
C GLY A 59 -7.67 30.05 -2.49
N GLY A 60 -8.25 28.85 -2.63
CA GLY A 60 -8.21 27.83 -1.58
C GLY A 60 -6.77 27.34 -1.38
N ASP A 61 -6.17 27.59 -0.22
CA ASP A 61 -4.83 27.06 0.13
C ASP A 61 -4.82 25.54 -0.04
N VAL A 62 -4.14 25.08 -1.10
CA VAL A 62 -4.05 23.66 -1.45
C VAL A 62 -3.56 22.90 -0.23
N SER A 63 -4.38 21.96 0.25
CA SER A 63 -4.05 21.22 1.45
C SER A 63 -2.68 20.57 1.33
N ARG A 64 -1.97 20.46 2.46
CA ARG A 64 -0.67 19.77 2.51
C ARG A 64 -0.70 18.34 1.94
N PHE A 65 -1.88 17.70 1.92
CA PHE A 65 -2.06 16.36 1.38
C PHE A 65 -2.01 16.34 -0.14
N SER A 66 -2.78 17.22 -0.79
CA SER A 66 -2.73 17.34 -2.24
C SER A 66 -1.40 17.85 -2.71
N ARG A 67 -0.83 18.84 -2.00
CA ARG A 67 0.53 19.32 -2.27
C ARG A 67 1.53 18.17 -2.29
N HIS A 68 1.51 17.33 -1.25
CA HIS A 68 2.36 16.15 -1.19
C HIS A 68 2.12 15.18 -2.35
N LEU A 69 0.88 14.80 -2.65
CA LEU A 69 0.60 13.86 -3.74
C LEU A 69 0.92 14.45 -5.13
N ASN A 70 0.67 15.74 -5.35
CA ASN A 70 0.97 16.43 -6.60
C ASN A 70 2.48 16.52 -6.83
N GLU A 71 3.27 16.78 -5.78
CA GLU A 71 4.73 16.74 -5.86
C GLU A 71 5.26 15.34 -6.17
N GLN A 72 4.69 14.30 -5.55
CA GLN A 72 5.14 12.92 -5.75
C GLN A 72 4.69 12.33 -7.10
N PHE A 73 3.55 12.77 -7.62
CA PHE A 73 2.89 12.17 -8.78
C PHE A 73 2.59 13.19 -9.88
N ALA A 74 3.43 14.21 -10.03
CA ALA A 74 3.35 15.13 -11.16
C ALA A 74 3.31 14.35 -12.49
N PRO A 75 2.45 14.75 -13.45
CA PRO A 75 1.63 15.98 -13.50
C PRO A 75 0.19 15.82 -12.96
N LEU A 76 -0.09 14.80 -12.14
CA LEU A 76 -1.45 14.60 -11.62
C LEU A 76 -1.86 15.72 -10.65
N SER A 77 -3.13 16.12 -10.72
CA SER A 77 -3.75 17.06 -9.77
C SER A 77 -4.76 16.33 -8.89
N TRP A 78 -4.36 16.03 -7.66
CA TRP A 78 -5.16 15.35 -6.66
C TRP A 78 -6.13 16.32 -5.98
N PRO A 79 -7.44 16.02 -5.96
CA PRO A 79 -8.40 16.79 -5.19
C PRO A 79 -8.11 16.70 -3.67
N ASP A 80 -8.24 17.82 -2.96
CA ASP A 80 -7.99 17.92 -1.51
C ASP A 80 -8.72 16.89 -0.67
N GLU A 81 -9.99 16.67 -0.98
CA GLU A 81 -10.78 15.67 -0.29
C GLU A 81 -10.22 14.25 -0.49
N LEU A 82 -9.89 13.90 -1.73
CA LEU A 82 -9.35 12.59 -2.06
C LEU A 82 -7.97 12.39 -1.44
N ALA A 83 -7.09 13.40 -1.52
CA ALA A 83 -5.76 13.34 -0.94
C ALA A 83 -5.80 13.14 0.59
N ARG A 84 -6.71 13.86 1.28
CA ARG A 84 -6.96 13.65 2.72
C ARG A 84 -7.40 12.22 3.02
N ARG A 85 -8.35 11.67 2.26
CA ARG A 85 -8.84 10.29 2.44
C ARG A 85 -7.74 9.26 2.19
N VAL A 86 -6.98 9.40 1.09
CA VAL A 86 -5.87 8.49 0.73
C VAL A 86 -4.81 8.44 1.83
N LEU A 87 -4.46 9.60 2.39
CA LEU A 87 -3.41 9.76 3.39
C LEU A 87 -3.92 9.69 4.84
N THR A 88 -5.14 9.22 5.07
CA THR A 88 -5.70 9.01 6.41
C THR A 88 -6.02 7.53 6.65
N HIS A 89 -5.33 6.93 7.61
CA HIS A 89 -5.63 5.57 8.08
C HIS A 89 -6.79 5.57 9.08
N GLY A 90 -7.55 4.46 9.14
CA GLY A 90 -8.71 4.32 10.01
C GLY A 90 -8.43 4.50 11.51
N SER A 91 -7.20 4.30 11.95
CA SER A 91 -6.81 4.50 13.37
C SER A 91 -6.64 5.96 13.79
N HIS A 92 -6.65 6.91 12.85
CA HIS A 92 -6.50 8.34 13.16
C HIS A 92 -7.84 8.97 13.57
N LYS A 93 -7.83 9.95 14.50
CA LYS A 93 -9.06 10.59 15.01
C LYS A 93 -9.91 11.28 13.94
N ALA A 94 -9.25 11.82 12.90
CA ALA A 94 -9.93 12.50 11.80
C ALA A 94 -10.58 11.54 10.79
N SER A 95 -10.42 10.21 10.94
CA SER A 95 -10.97 9.23 9.99
C SER A 95 -12.49 9.25 9.88
N THR A 96 -13.18 9.71 10.92
CA THR A 96 -14.65 9.83 10.96
C THR A 96 -15.16 11.07 10.22
N VAL A 97 -14.36 12.13 10.13
CA VAL A 97 -14.72 13.40 9.49
C VAL A 97 -14.20 13.45 8.06
N ASP A 98 -12.91 13.19 7.87
CA ASP A 98 -12.26 13.28 6.56
C ASP A 98 -12.47 12.00 5.73
N GLY A 99 -12.98 10.94 6.35
CA GLY A 99 -12.93 9.58 5.81
C GLY A 99 -11.53 8.94 5.97
N HIS A 100 -11.40 7.70 5.53
CA HIS A 100 -10.15 6.97 5.59
C HIS A 100 -9.92 6.09 4.36
N ASN A 101 -8.69 5.61 4.23
CA ASN A 101 -8.18 5.01 3.03
C ASN A 101 -8.59 3.55 2.78
N ALA A 102 -9.42 2.92 3.63
CA ALA A 102 -9.66 1.48 3.55
C ALA A 102 -10.35 1.04 2.24
N ARG A 103 -11.36 1.79 1.79
CA ARG A 103 -12.06 1.49 0.53
C ARG A 103 -11.14 1.66 -0.68
N LEU A 104 -10.32 2.71 -0.66
CA LEU A 104 -9.33 2.96 -1.72
C LEU A 104 -8.22 1.90 -1.71
N ALA A 105 -7.74 1.49 -0.54
CA ALA A 105 -6.76 0.41 -0.40
C ALA A 105 -7.32 -0.93 -0.90
N PHE A 106 -8.58 -1.22 -0.61
CA PHE A 106 -9.26 -2.42 -1.11
C PHE A 106 -9.37 -2.44 -2.63
N LEU A 107 -9.69 -1.29 -3.24
CA LEU A 107 -9.71 -1.14 -4.70
C LEU A 107 -8.31 -1.28 -5.29
N GLY A 108 -7.34 -0.52 -4.76
CA GLY A 108 -5.97 -0.52 -5.25
C GLY A 108 -5.29 -1.88 -5.13
N ARG A 109 -5.58 -2.67 -4.08
CA ARG A 109 -5.10 -4.05 -3.98
C ARG A 109 -5.52 -4.90 -5.18
N ARG A 110 -6.79 -4.81 -5.61
CA ARG A 110 -7.28 -5.55 -6.79
C ARG A 110 -6.64 -5.04 -8.07
N VAL A 111 -6.60 -3.72 -8.24
CA VAL A 111 -5.99 -3.06 -9.40
C VAL A 111 -4.54 -3.49 -9.57
N MET A 112 -3.73 -3.40 -8.51
CA MET A 112 -2.32 -3.81 -8.51
C MET A 112 -2.18 -5.30 -8.79
N HIS A 113 -3.05 -6.14 -8.23
CA HIS A 113 -3.03 -7.57 -8.47
C HIS A 113 -3.29 -7.89 -9.94
N THR A 114 -4.35 -7.32 -10.52
CA THR A 114 -4.66 -7.45 -11.95
C THR A 114 -3.49 -6.97 -12.82
N TYR A 115 -2.90 -5.82 -12.53
CA TYR A 115 -1.76 -5.30 -13.32
C TYR A 115 -0.51 -6.16 -13.18
N THR A 116 -0.26 -6.73 -12.01
CA THR A 116 0.85 -7.67 -11.81
C THR A 116 0.61 -8.96 -12.61
N SER A 117 -0.58 -9.55 -12.54
CA SER A 117 -0.91 -10.74 -13.32
C SER A 117 -0.80 -10.49 -14.83
N LEU A 118 -1.33 -9.37 -15.34
CA LEU A 118 -1.22 -9.00 -16.75
C LEU A 118 0.24 -8.81 -17.19
N PHE A 119 1.06 -8.19 -16.34
CA PHE A 119 2.50 -8.04 -16.59
C PHE A 119 3.20 -9.40 -16.64
N LEU A 120 2.97 -10.28 -15.66
CA LEU A 120 3.58 -11.61 -15.62
C LEU A 120 3.15 -12.46 -16.83
N LEU A 121 1.88 -12.39 -17.22
CA LEU A 121 1.34 -13.12 -18.37
C LEU A 121 1.84 -12.61 -19.73
N SER A 122 2.31 -11.37 -19.80
CA SER A 122 2.87 -10.78 -21.03
C SER A 122 4.39 -10.84 -21.10
N SER A 123 5.05 -11.29 -20.04
CA SER A 123 6.50 -11.38 -19.97
C SER A 123 7.03 -12.59 -20.74
N PRO A 124 8.07 -12.42 -21.59
CA PRO A 124 8.75 -13.55 -22.24
C PRO A 124 9.48 -14.48 -21.25
N ALA A 125 9.74 -14.03 -20.02
CA ALA A 125 10.35 -14.85 -18.97
C ALA A 125 9.37 -15.85 -18.33
N LEU A 126 8.07 -15.76 -18.63
CA LEU A 126 7.08 -16.70 -18.11
C LEU A 126 7.32 -18.12 -18.64
N ASN A 127 7.25 -19.11 -17.74
CA ASN A 127 7.39 -20.52 -18.07
C ASN A 127 6.43 -21.36 -17.20
N ALA A 128 6.28 -22.64 -17.52
CA ALA A 128 5.31 -23.52 -16.87
C ALA A 128 5.55 -23.78 -15.36
N SER A 129 6.75 -23.47 -14.84
CA SER A 129 7.05 -23.62 -13.40
C SER A 129 6.61 -22.43 -12.55
N HIS A 130 6.21 -21.32 -13.19
CA HIS A 130 5.81 -20.10 -12.50
C HIS A 130 4.35 -20.17 -12.04
N ASP A 131 4.14 -20.10 -10.73
CA ASP A 131 2.82 -19.82 -10.14
C ASP A 131 2.61 -18.29 -10.09
N VAL A 132 1.87 -17.77 -11.07
CA VAL A 132 1.59 -16.33 -11.25
C VAL A 132 0.91 -15.74 -10.01
N GLU A 133 -0.01 -16.47 -9.39
CA GLU A 133 -0.76 -16.01 -8.22
C GLU A 133 0.11 -15.96 -6.97
N LEU A 134 0.96 -16.97 -6.78
CA LEU A 134 1.94 -16.95 -5.70
C LEU A 134 2.98 -15.83 -5.88
N ILE A 135 3.44 -15.60 -7.10
CA ILE A 135 4.39 -14.50 -7.39
C ILE A 135 3.72 -13.15 -7.11
N ALA A 136 2.49 -12.93 -7.61
CA ALA A 136 1.76 -11.68 -7.41
C ALA A 136 1.47 -11.41 -5.92
N SER A 137 0.97 -12.40 -5.18
CA SER A 137 0.67 -12.27 -3.76
C SER A 137 1.91 -11.97 -2.90
N ARG A 138 3.07 -12.53 -3.26
CA ARG A 138 4.34 -12.25 -2.59
C ARG A 138 4.91 -10.89 -2.96
N ALA A 139 4.88 -10.52 -4.24
CA ALA A 139 5.34 -9.22 -4.72
C ALA A 139 4.54 -8.08 -4.07
N LEU A 140 3.22 -8.25 -3.97
CA LEU A 140 2.29 -7.25 -3.44
C LEU A 140 2.00 -7.42 -1.94
N ASN A 141 2.87 -8.12 -1.21
CA ASN A 141 2.75 -8.24 0.23
C ASN A 141 2.70 -6.84 0.87
N THR A 142 1.68 -6.56 1.69
CA THR A 142 1.47 -5.23 2.28
C THR A 142 2.70 -4.72 3.04
N TYR A 143 3.44 -5.58 3.75
CA TYR A 143 4.65 -5.17 4.44
C TYR A 143 5.78 -4.84 3.47
N ALA A 144 5.92 -5.58 2.37
CA ALA A 144 6.88 -5.25 1.32
C ALA A 144 6.56 -3.89 0.69
N LEU A 145 5.29 -3.61 0.41
CA LEU A 145 4.86 -2.29 -0.08
C LEU A 145 5.21 -1.18 0.92
N GLY A 146 4.92 -1.37 2.20
CA GLY A 146 5.23 -0.36 3.21
C GLY A 146 6.71 -0.18 3.49
N GLN A 147 7.51 -1.23 3.35
CA GLN A 147 8.95 -1.18 3.62
C GLN A 147 9.75 -0.64 2.42
N TYR A 148 9.38 -1.01 1.19
CA TYR A 148 10.21 -0.75 0.01
C TYR A 148 9.62 0.29 -0.94
N VAL A 149 8.28 0.39 -1.02
CA VAL A 149 7.60 1.31 -1.95
C VAL A 149 7.26 2.63 -1.27
N ALA A 150 6.60 2.57 -0.10
CA ALA A 150 6.11 3.76 0.58
C ALA A 150 7.18 4.80 0.95
N PRO A 151 8.44 4.44 1.34
CA PRO A 151 9.48 5.43 1.58
C PRO A 151 9.89 6.23 0.34
N ARG A 152 9.81 5.61 -0.85
CA ARG A 152 10.14 6.24 -2.14
C ARG A 152 9.11 7.29 -2.56
N MET A 153 7.91 7.19 -2.02
CA MET A 153 6.82 8.16 -2.16
C MET A 153 6.73 9.11 -0.96
N HIS A 154 7.66 9.02 0.00
CA HIS A 154 7.68 9.82 1.23
C HIS A 154 6.38 9.78 2.05
N LEU A 155 5.58 8.71 1.94
CA LEU A 155 4.24 8.63 2.57
C LEU A 155 4.28 8.71 4.09
N GLY A 156 5.37 8.24 4.71
CA GLY A 156 5.54 8.28 6.17
C GLY A 156 5.49 9.70 6.76
N ARG A 157 5.74 10.75 5.96
CA ARG A 157 5.70 12.16 6.42
C ARG A 157 4.30 12.76 6.36
N ALA A 158 3.48 12.32 5.41
CA ALA A 158 2.14 12.89 5.18
C ALA A 158 1.01 12.05 5.79
N LEU A 159 1.23 10.74 5.98
CA LEU A 159 0.25 9.80 6.48
C LEU A 159 -0.24 10.16 7.89
N ARG A 160 -1.56 10.33 8.04
CA ARG A 160 -2.25 10.43 9.31
C ARG A 160 -2.61 9.04 9.82
N TRP A 161 -2.01 8.64 10.94
CA TRP A 161 -2.29 7.35 11.58
C TRP A 161 -1.99 7.43 13.07
N ARG A 162 -2.47 6.45 13.83
CA ARG A 162 -2.12 6.25 15.24
C ARG A 162 -1.42 4.89 15.41
N PRO A 163 -0.23 4.85 16.03
CA PRO A 163 0.48 3.60 16.26
C PRO A 163 -0.22 2.72 17.30
N THR A 164 -0.26 1.42 17.01
CA THR A 164 -0.62 0.42 18.01
C THR A 164 0.64 0.05 18.76
N VAL A 165 0.92 0.76 19.85
CA VAL A 165 2.09 0.45 20.67
C VAL A 165 1.65 -0.47 21.78
N ASN A 166 2.32 -1.62 21.91
CA ASN A 166 2.15 -2.47 23.08
C ASN A 166 2.69 -1.68 24.30
N PRO A 167 1.89 -1.49 25.37
CA PRO A 167 2.32 -0.75 26.55
C PRO A 167 3.66 -1.21 27.12
N GLU A 168 3.97 -2.50 27.05
CA GLU A 168 5.23 -3.07 27.54
C GLU A 168 6.44 -2.70 26.66
N VAL A 169 6.23 -2.56 25.35
CA VAL A 169 7.27 -2.09 24.42
C VAL A 169 7.51 -0.60 24.61
N SER A 170 6.45 0.20 24.82
CA SER A 170 6.59 1.62 25.17
C SER A 170 7.38 1.84 26.46
N LYS A 171 7.09 1.05 27.50
CA LYS A 171 7.79 1.09 28.79
C LYS A 171 9.27 0.74 28.63
N ARG A 172 9.59 -0.34 27.89
CA ARG A 172 10.99 -0.76 27.66
C ARG A 172 11.78 0.22 26.78
N ALA A 173 11.13 0.79 25.77
CA ALA A 173 11.74 1.76 24.88
C ALA A 173 11.87 3.17 25.51
N GLN A 174 11.38 3.35 26.75
CA GLN A 174 11.26 4.66 27.42
C GLN A 174 10.57 5.73 26.56
N PHE A 175 9.74 5.30 25.61
CA PHE A 175 9.12 6.18 24.64
C PHE A 175 7.88 6.80 25.29
N LYS A 176 8.00 8.04 25.77
CA LYS A 176 6.84 8.83 26.21
C LYS A 176 6.21 9.45 24.97
N PHE A 177 5.12 8.86 24.49
CA PHE A 177 4.26 9.60 23.57
C PHE A 177 3.70 10.81 24.30
N PRO A 178 3.81 12.03 23.76
CA PRO A 178 3.12 13.16 24.35
C PRO A 178 1.63 12.86 24.34
N THR A 179 1.08 12.64 25.54
CA THR A 179 -0.36 12.64 25.73
C THR A 179 -0.81 14.05 25.37
N PRO A 180 -1.70 14.23 24.37
CA PRO A 180 -2.18 15.56 24.05
C PRO A 180 -2.80 16.13 25.33
N ALA A 181 -2.26 17.26 25.80
CA ALA A 181 -2.86 17.99 26.90
C ALA A 181 -4.32 18.24 26.55
N SER A 182 -5.22 17.83 27.43
CA SER A 182 -6.67 17.98 27.28
C SER A 182 -7.01 19.45 27.05
N GLY A 183 -7.21 19.86 25.80
CA GLY A 183 -7.64 21.23 25.45
C GLY A 183 -7.07 21.83 24.17
N GLN A 184 -6.02 21.29 23.55
CA GLN A 184 -5.42 21.89 22.34
C GLN A 184 -5.77 21.06 21.08
N ALA A 185 -6.98 21.28 20.56
CA ALA A 185 -7.59 20.43 19.55
C ALA A 185 -7.05 20.63 18.11
N ASP A 186 -6.47 21.80 17.79
CA ASP A 186 -6.32 22.24 16.39
C ASP A 186 -4.91 22.59 15.94
N ALA A 187 -3.87 22.34 16.76
CA ALA A 187 -2.51 22.42 16.23
C ALA A 187 -2.32 21.29 15.19
N PRO A 188 -1.89 21.60 13.95
CA PRO A 188 -1.63 20.58 12.95
C PRO A 188 -0.52 19.68 13.50
N HIS A 189 -0.91 18.50 14.00
CA HIS A 189 0.04 17.47 14.42
C HIS A 189 0.88 17.09 13.21
N VAL A 190 2.01 17.76 13.08
CA VAL A 190 3.24 17.21 12.54
C VAL A 190 3.44 15.91 13.33
N LEU A 191 3.67 14.80 12.63
CA LEU A 191 4.19 13.59 13.29
C LEU A 191 5.29 14.06 14.23
N ASP A 192 5.10 13.84 15.52
CA ASP A 192 6.00 14.32 16.56
C ASP A 192 7.44 14.14 16.07
N PRO A 193 8.23 15.21 15.91
CA PRO A 193 9.59 15.14 15.37
C PRO A 193 10.42 14.07 16.10
N GLU A 194 10.11 13.84 17.38
CA GLU A 194 10.72 12.81 18.21
C GLU A 194 10.27 11.40 17.81
N LEU A 195 8.96 11.17 17.59
CA LEU A 195 8.46 9.90 17.04
C LEU A 195 9.02 9.62 15.65
N ALA A 196 9.11 10.65 14.81
CA ALA A 196 9.76 10.54 13.51
C ALA A 196 11.23 10.12 13.70
N ALA A 197 12.02 10.83 14.50
CA ALA A 197 13.43 10.50 14.76
C ALA A 197 13.62 9.09 15.35
N ALA A 198 12.72 8.65 16.23
CA ALA A 198 12.75 7.33 16.84
C ALA A 198 12.42 6.20 15.88
N LEU A 199 11.44 6.41 15.00
CA LEU A 199 11.13 5.47 13.92
C LEU A 199 12.31 5.33 12.95
N HIS A 200 13.02 6.43 12.67
CA HIS A 200 14.21 6.39 11.82
C HIS A 200 15.40 5.67 12.48
N SER A 201 15.57 5.79 13.80
CA SER A 201 16.69 5.18 14.53
C SER A 201 16.48 3.71 14.90
N HIS A 202 15.24 3.20 14.90
CA HIS A 202 14.92 1.85 15.39
C HIS A 202 14.00 1.06 14.43
N PRO A 203 14.55 0.35 13.42
CA PRO A 203 13.75 -0.40 12.45
C PRO A 203 12.92 -1.54 13.08
N ALA A 204 13.33 -2.07 14.24
CA ALA A 204 12.54 -3.04 15.00
C ALA A 204 11.26 -2.41 15.57
N LEU A 205 11.30 -1.14 15.99
CA LEU A 205 10.12 -0.41 16.48
C LEU A 205 9.12 -0.15 15.35
N MET A 206 9.59 0.16 14.14
CA MET A 206 8.70 0.34 12.97
C MET A 206 7.89 -0.92 12.65
N ARG A 207 8.48 -2.12 12.83
CA ARG A 207 7.74 -3.38 12.68
C ARG A 207 6.73 -3.59 13.80
N SER A 208 7.13 -3.31 15.04
CA SER A 208 6.29 -3.53 16.22
C SER A 208 5.06 -2.61 16.30
N THR A 209 5.15 -1.38 15.75
CA THR A 209 4.08 -0.39 15.78
C THR A 209 3.06 -0.56 14.65
N GLY A 210 3.31 -1.48 13.72
CA GLY A 210 2.47 -1.72 12.54
C GLY A 210 2.67 -0.70 11.42
N LEU A 211 3.68 0.18 11.50
CA LEU A 211 3.89 1.27 10.53
C LEU A 211 4.01 0.76 9.09
N TYR A 212 4.81 -0.29 8.84
CA TYR A 212 4.94 -0.84 7.48
C TYR A 212 3.62 -1.40 6.94
N LYS A 213 2.77 -1.97 7.80
CA LYS A 213 1.46 -2.41 7.35
C LYS A 213 0.60 -1.23 6.92
N VAL A 214 0.54 -0.17 7.73
CA VAL A 214 -0.25 1.03 7.44
C VAL A 214 0.28 1.76 6.20
N MET A 215 1.60 1.89 6.06
CA MET A 215 2.23 2.47 4.87
C MET A 215 1.95 1.64 3.61
N GLY A 216 1.96 0.32 3.70
CA GLY A 216 1.59 -0.56 2.60
C GLY A 216 0.12 -0.43 2.18
N GLU A 217 -0.79 -0.30 3.14
CA GLU A 217 -2.20 0.01 2.88
C GLU A 217 -2.35 1.40 2.24
N CYS A 218 -1.52 2.37 2.65
CA CYS A 218 -1.49 3.68 2.01
C CYS A 218 -1.01 3.63 0.56
N VAL A 219 0.00 2.80 0.22
CA VAL A 219 0.43 2.58 -1.18
C VAL A 219 -0.73 2.01 -2.00
N GLN A 220 -1.44 1.01 -1.47
CA GLN A 220 -2.63 0.46 -2.11
C GLN A 220 -3.69 1.56 -2.30
N ALA A 221 -3.92 2.40 -1.30
CA ALA A 221 -4.87 3.49 -1.39
C ALA A 221 -4.50 4.55 -2.42
N VAL A 222 -3.21 4.87 -2.59
CA VAL A 222 -2.73 5.76 -3.66
C VAL A 222 -3.09 5.17 -5.02
N ILE A 223 -2.82 3.88 -5.26
CA ILE A 223 -3.19 3.25 -6.55
C ILE A 223 -4.70 3.21 -6.74
N GLY A 224 -5.46 2.88 -5.70
CA GLY A 224 -6.92 2.88 -5.76
C GLY A 224 -7.53 4.27 -5.97
N GLY A 225 -6.96 5.30 -5.33
CA GLY A 225 -7.33 6.70 -5.53
C GLY A 225 -7.01 7.17 -6.94
N ALA A 226 -5.85 6.80 -7.47
CA ALA A 226 -5.47 7.13 -8.85
C ALA A 226 -6.39 6.44 -9.86
N TYR A 227 -6.73 5.17 -9.64
CA TYR A 227 -7.69 4.44 -10.47
C TYR A 227 -9.08 5.09 -10.43
N HIS A 228 -9.54 5.47 -9.24
CA HIS A 228 -10.84 6.12 -9.04
C HIS A 228 -10.92 7.49 -9.71
N GLN A 229 -9.88 8.32 -9.58
CA GLN A 229 -9.89 9.72 -10.02
C GLN A 229 -9.43 9.91 -11.47
N PHE A 230 -8.41 9.16 -11.91
CA PHE A 230 -7.73 9.37 -13.18
C PHE A 230 -7.87 8.16 -14.13
N GLY A 231 -8.58 7.11 -13.71
CA GLY A 231 -8.85 5.93 -14.53
C GLY A 231 -7.73 4.89 -14.56
N GLY A 232 -8.01 3.77 -15.22
CA GLY A 232 -7.14 2.60 -15.24
C GLY A 232 -5.79 2.82 -15.93
N ALA A 233 -5.75 3.57 -17.03
CA ALA A 233 -4.50 3.79 -17.77
C ALA A 233 -3.46 4.57 -16.94
N VAL A 234 -3.90 5.61 -16.23
CA VAL A 234 -3.02 6.39 -15.35
C VAL A 234 -2.56 5.55 -14.16
N ALA A 235 -3.46 4.80 -13.54
CA ALA A 235 -3.12 3.89 -12.44
C ALA A 235 -2.13 2.81 -12.85
N LEU A 236 -2.24 2.25 -14.06
CA LEU A 236 -1.31 1.26 -14.61
C LEU A 236 0.09 1.84 -14.77
N LYS A 237 0.20 3.02 -15.37
CA LYS A 237 1.48 3.72 -15.53
C LYS A 237 2.12 4.04 -14.17
N LEU A 238 1.32 4.53 -13.23
CA LEU A 238 1.77 4.83 -11.87
C LEU A 238 2.22 3.56 -11.14
N PHE A 239 1.53 2.44 -11.33
CA PHE A 239 1.95 1.14 -10.81
C PHE A 239 3.32 0.72 -11.33
N HIS A 240 3.52 0.70 -12.66
CA HIS A 240 4.80 0.27 -13.23
C HIS A 240 5.97 1.18 -12.82
N THR A 241 5.78 2.49 -12.88
CA THR A 241 6.85 3.48 -12.65
C THR A 241 7.16 3.68 -11.17
N ARG A 242 6.15 3.67 -10.30
CA ARG A 242 6.31 4.03 -8.87
C ARG A 242 6.22 2.86 -7.91
N VAL A 243 5.59 1.75 -8.29
CA VAL A 243 5.42 0.58 -7.41
C VAL A 243 6.31 -0.57 -7.84
N LEU A 244 6.13 -1.10 -9.05
CA LEU A 244 6.78 -2.33 -9.51
C LEU A 244 8.31 -2.22 -9.49
N ASN A 245 8.85 -1.09 -9.92
CA ASN A 245 10.30 -0.82 -9.92
C ASN A 245 10.94 -0.89 -8.52
N ASN A 246 10.16 -0.60 -7.47
CA ASN A 246 10.63 -0.67 -6.08
C ASN A 246 10.45 -2.06 -5.44
N LEU A 247 9.94 -3.03 -6.20
CA LEU A 247 9.78 -4.43 -5.80
C LEU A 247 10.84 -5.35 -6.44
N LEU A 248 11.79 -4.79 -7.18
CA LEU A 248 12.93 -5.48 -7.78
C LEU A 248 14.02 -5.76 -6.74
N LEU A 249 13.68 -6.57 -5.74
CA LEU A 249 14.56 -6.84 -4.61
C LEU A 249 15.58 -7.92 -4.97
N SER A 250 16.83 -7.51 -5.21
CA SER A 250 17.94 -8.44 -5.48
C SER A 250 18.46 -9.08 -4.17
N GLY A 251 18.22 -10.38 -3.97
CA GLY A 251 18.84 -11.19 -2.90
C GLY A 251 18.29 -10.91 -1.49
N ARG A 252 17.96 -11.91 -0.66
CA ARG A 252 18.92 -12.76 0.07
C ARG A 252 18.21 -14.02 0.59
N GLY A 253 17.43 -14.68 -0.28
CA GLY A 253 16.62 -15.85 0.06
C GLY A 253 16.36 -16.81 -1.11
N THR A 254 16.89 -16.54 -2.31
CA THR A 254 16.92 -17.50 -3.41
C THR A 254 18.01 -18.53 -3.15
N MET A 255 17.83 -19.36 -2.12
CA MET A 255 18.59 -20.58 -1.91
C MET A 255 17.65 -21.74 -2.19
N ALA A 256 17.64 -22.21 -3.45
CA ALA A 256 17.35 -23.59 -3.89
C ALA A 256 16.12 -24.36 -3.34
N THR A 257 15.26 -23.78 -2.50
CA THR A 257 14.30 -24.53 -1.65
C THR A 257 12.89 -23.95 -1.61
N GLY A 258 12.55 -23.02 -2.52
CA GLY A 258 11.17 -22.54 -2.65
C GLY A 258 10.64 -21.69 -1.48
N THR A 259 11.45 -21.41 -0.46
CA THR A 259 11.09 -20.49 0.63
C THR A 259 11.28 -19.04 0.18
N GLY A 260 10.21 -18.55 -0.41
CA GLY A 260 10.17 -17.35 -1.19
C GLY A 260 10.51 -16.03 -0.50
N GLY A 261 11.56 -15.35 -0.97
CA GLY A 261 11.84 -13.95 -0.62
C GLY A 261 10.69 -12.98 -0.95
N LEU A 262 10.64 -11.84 -0.25
CA LEU A 262 9.71 -10.74 -0.57
C LEU A 262 10.05 -10.11 -1.93
N GLY A 263 9.05 -9.52 -2.59
CA GLY A 263 9.24 -8.81 -3.86
C GLY A 263 8.91 -9.64 -5.11
N LEU A 264 9.18 -9.05 -6.28
CA LEU A 264 8.96 -9.68 -7.57
C LEU A 264 9.95 -10.82 -7.79
N HIS A 265 9.51 -11.90 -8.44
CA HIS A 265 10.38 -13.02 -8.81
C HIS A 265 11.51 -12.54 -9.76
N GLY A 266 12.73 -13.05 -9.53
CA GLY A 266 13.96 -12.57 -10.17
C GLY A 266 13.91 -12.58 -11.69
N ASP A 267 13.34 -13.63 -12.28
CA ASP A 267 13.22 -13.82 -13.72
C ASP A 267 12.48 -12.68 -14.43
N PHE A 268 11.60 -11.97 -13.71
CA PHE A 268 10.81 -10.86 -14.26
C PHE A 268 11.44 -9.49 -14.02
N HIS A 269 12.62 -9.40 -13.38
CA HIS A 269 13.22 -8.12 -13.01
C HIS A 269 13.60 -7.27 -14.22
N ALA A 270 14.22 -7.89 -15.23
CA ALA A 270 14.61 -7.19 -16.45
C ALA A 270 13.38 -6.66 -17.19
N ASP A 271 12.35 -7.49 -17.36
CA ASP A 271 11.09 -7.11 -18.02
C ASP A 271 10.36 -6.00 -17.26
N ALA A 272 10.32 -6.08 -15.93
CA ALA A 272 9.68 -5.07 -15.09
C ALA A 272 10.40 -3.73 -15.18
N PHE A 273 11.74 -3.75 -15.17
CA PHE A 273 12.57 -2.55 -15.35
C PHE A 273 12.34 -1.92 -16.73
N ASN A 274 12.40 -2.73 -17.78
CA ASN A 274 12.16 -2.28 -19.16
C ASN A 274 10.76 -1.68 -19.32
N LYS A 275 9.73 -2.34 -18.76
CA LYS A 275 8.35 -1.85 -18.82
C LYS A 275 8.16 -0.56 -18.04
N ALA A 276 8.83 -0.41 -16.89
CA ALA A 276 8.81 0.85 -16.14
C ALA A 276 9.44 1.99 -16.95
N GLN A 277 10.59 1.75 -17.61
CA GLN A 277 11.25 2.73 -18.47
C GLN A 277 10.40 3.12 -19.69
N GLU A 278 9.73 2.15 -20.31
CA GLU A 278 8.77 2.39 -21.41
C GLU A 278 7.63 3.31 -20.94
N MET A 279 7.01 3.00 -19.80
CA MET A 279 5.89 3.77 -19.25
C MET A 279 6.31 5.17 -18.75
N GLU A 280 7.54 5.31 -18.25
CA GLU A 280 8.10 6.59 -17.83
C GLU A 280 8.29 7.53 -19.02
N ARG A 281 8.84 7.02 -20.14
CA ARG A 281 8.96 7.79 -21.40
C ARG A 281 7.61 8.21 -21.97
N ALA A 282 6.60 7.36 -21.83
CA ALA A 282 5.24 7.67 -22.29
C ALA A 282 4.51 8.72 -21.43
N GLY A 283 5.07 9.12 -20.28
CA GLY A 283 4.46 10.04 -19.32
C GLY A 283 3.22 9.46 -18.63
N LEU A 284 2.77 10.07 -17.52
CA LEU A 284 1.57 9.61 -16.80
C LEU A 284 0.27 9.98 -17.54
N LEU A 285 0.12 11.26 -17.87
CA LEU A 285 -0.89 11.74 -18.81
C LEU A 285 -0.26 11.52 -20.19
N GLY A 286 -0.78 10.60 -20.99
CA GLY A 286 -0.22 10.37 -22.32
C GLY A 286 -0.11 11.69 -23.09
N GLU A 287 0.85 11.81 -24.01
CA GLU A 287 0.91 12.96 -24.90
C GLU A 287 -0.47 13.15 -25.52
N LYS A 288 -1.14 14.27 -25.22
CA LYS A 288 -2.27 14.69 -26.05
C LYS A 288 -1.65 14.86 -27.43
N ARG A 289 -1.84 13.89 -28.33
CA ARG A 289 -1.59 14.10 -29.75
C ARG A 289 -2.35 15.38 -30.06
N ALA A 290 -1.62 16.45 -30.35
CA ALA A 290 -2.22 17.67 -30.83
C ALA A 290 -3.03 17.26 -32.06
N GLU A 291 -4.34 17.25 -31.94
CA GLU A 291 -5.23 17.06 -33.08
C GLU A 291 -4.95 18.24 -34.01
N ALA A 292 -4.32 17.93 -35.13
CA ALA A 292 -4.04 18.83 -36.24
C ALA A 292 -5.17 18.71 -37.26
#